data_AF-A0A4Y5YBN3-F1
#
_entry.id   AF-A0A4Y5YBN3-F1
#
_cell.length_a   1.000
_cell.length_b   1.000
_cell.length_c   1.000
_cell.angle_alpha   90.00
_cell.angle_beta   90.00
_cell.angle_gamma   90.00
#
_symmetry.space_group_name_H-M   'P 1'
#
loop_
_entity.id
_entity.type
_entity.pdbx_description
1 polymer ?
#
loop_
_entity_poly.entity_id
_entity_poly.type
_entity_poly.pdbx_seq_one_letter_code
_entity_poly.pdbx_strand_id
1 'polypeptide(L)'
;MKHIHWPAILQFDQDDELMYLPNYQDWLSFICANQYTVCTQDKLIDSTGHVYHIQKHPPLDPSIDANVTELPQLIKLDQNMNVLQMLPIVRQFGQFQGHCCSAKIIFTTIEQGIATVAELEQLY
;
A
#
# COMPACT_ATOMS: atom_id res chain seq x y z
N MET A 1 9.01 -1.80 13.16
CA MET A 1 8.56 -2.76 12.13
C MET A 1 7.87 -4.02 12.66
N LYS A 2 7.76 -4.26 13.99
CA LYS A 2 7.02 -5.42 14.51
C LYS A 2 5.51 -5.11 14.55
N HIS A 3 4.72 -5.86 13.77
CA HIS A 3 3.25 -5.94 13.68
C HIS A 3 2.55 -5.14 12.57
N ILE A 4 3.06 -5.23 11.33
CA ILE A 4 2.17 -5.09 10.16
C ILE A 4 1.43 -6.41 10.00
N HIS A 5 0.11 -6.36 9.92
CA HIS A 5 -0.72 -7.54 9.67
C HIS A 5 -0.90 -7.75 8.17
N TRP A 6 -0.11 -8.64 7.58
CA TRP A 6 -0.26 -9.01 6.17
C TRP A 6 -1.49 -9.92 5.97
N PRO A 7 -2.12 -9.93 4.78
CA PRO A 7 -1.79 -9.13 3.61
C PRO A 7 -2.08 -7.63 3.79
N ALA A 8 -1.48 -6.81 2.95
CA ALA A 8 -1.68 -5.37 2.94
C ALA A 8 -2.00 -4.89 1.52
N ILE A 9 -2.44 -3.63 1.41
CA ILE A 9 -2.46 -2.91 0.14
C ILE A 9 -1.57 -1.67 0.25
N LEU A 10 -0.90 -1.33 -0.84
CA LEU A 10 -0.30 -0.02 -1.04
C LEU A 10 -1.26 0.82 -1.87
N GLN A 11 -1.68 1.96 -1.32
CA GLN A 11 -2.46 2.98 -1.99
C GLN A 11 -1.51 4.06 -2.50
N PHE A 12 -1.49 4.27 -3.82
CA PHE A 12 -0.73 5.35 -4.44
C PHE A 12 -1.48 6.68 -4.30
N ASP A 13 -0.77 7.77 -4.06
CA ASP A 13 -1.40 9.09 -3.86
C ASP A 13 -1.87 9.76 -5.15
N GLN A 14 -1.17 9.51 -6.26
CA GLN A 14 -1.37 10.24 -7.52
C GLN A 14 -2.42 9.60 -8.44
N ASP A 15 -2.72 8.32 -8.22
CA ASP A 15 -3.49 7.48 -9.13
C ASP A 15 -4.49 6.64 -8.33
N ASP A 16 -5.56 6.21 -8.99
CA ASP A 16 -6.58 5.32 -8.39
C ASP A 16 -6.08 3.87 -8.25
N GLU A 17 -4.77 3.67 -8.40
CA GLU A 17 -4.10 2.39 -8.34
C GLU A 17 -3.93 1.91 -6.89
N LEU A 18 -4.16 0.62 -6.70
CA LEU A 18 -3.82 -0.11 -5.49
C LEU A 18 -2.90 -1.26 -5.90
N MET A 19 -1.96 -1.58 -5.02
CA MET A 19 -1.11 -2.75 -5.17
C MET A 19 -1.32 -3.71 -3.99
N TYR A 20 -1.72 -4.95 -4.27
CA TYR A 20 -1.82 -6.01 -3.28
C TYR A 20 -0.43 -6.53 -2.90
N LEU A 21 -0.20 -6.64 -1.59
CA LEU A 21 1.05 -7.14 -1.03
C LEU A 21 0.73 -8.32 -0.09
N PRO A 22 0.96 -9.57 -0.51
CA PRO A 22 0.57 -10.73 0.29
C PRO A 22 1.41 -10.89 1.55
N ASN A 23 2.66 -10.38 1.55
CA ASN A 23 3.55 -10.50 2.68
C ASN A 23 4.66 -9.41 2.67
N TYR A 24 5.49 -9.42 3.72
CA TYR A 24 6.59 -8.48 3.90
C TYR A 24 7.68 -8.56 2.81
N GLN A 25 7.91 -9.74 2.21
CA GLN A 25 8.92 -9.91 1.16
C GLN A 25 8.52 -9.18 -0.12
N ASP A 26 7.23 -9.10 -0.44
CA ASP A 26 6.73 -8.34 -1.60
C ASP A 26 6.91 -6.84 -1.38
N TRP A 27 6.64 -6.35 -0.16
CA TRP A 27 6.97 -4.97 0.21
C TRP A 27 8.47 -4.66 0.07
N LEU A 28 9.34 -5.55 0.56
CA LEU A 28 10.79 -5.37 0.41
C LEU A 28 11.20 -5.34 -1.07
N SER A 29 10.66 -6.25 -1.88
CA SER A 29 10.93 -6.30 -3.31
C SER A 29 10.51 -5.00 -4.00
N PHE A 30 9.29 -4.52 -3.71
CA PHE A 30 8.77 -3.26 -4.23
C PHE A 30 9.65 -2.06 -3.84
N ILE A 31 9.95 -1.90 -2.55
CA ILE A 31 10.65 -0.71 -2.07
C ILE A 31 12.11 -0.67 -2.53
N CYS A 32 12.76 -1.83 -2.67
CA CYS A 32 14.09 -1.94 -3.26
C CYS A 32 14.09 -1.53 -4.74
N ALA A 33 13.08 -1.94 -5.51
CA ALA A 33 12.98 -1.60 -6.93
C ALA A 33 12.60 -0.12 -7.16
N ASN A 34 11.86 0.49 -6.22
CA ASN A 34 11.25 1.81 -6.39
C ASN A 34 11.74 2.86 -5.39
N GLN A 35 12.90 2.67 -4.76
CA GLN A 35 13.36 3.53 -3.66
C GLN A 35 13.40 5.03 -4.00
N TYR A 36 13.67 5.38 -5.26
CA TYR A 36 13.73 6.77 -5.72
C TYR A 36 12.37 7.30 -6.20
N THR A 37 11.52 6.44 -6.75
CA THR A 37 10.24 6.82 -7.39
C THR A 37 9.05 6.79 -6.45
N VAL A 38 9.10 6.00 -5.37
CA VAL A 38 8.01 5.87 -4.39
C VAL A 38 7.62 7.24 -3.81
N CYS A 39 6.34 7.53 -3.68
CA CYS A 39 5.88 8.81 -3.13
C CYS A 39 5.74 8.71 -1.61
N THR A 40 6.15 9.73 -0.86
CA THR A 40 6.00 9.74 0.61
C THR A 40 4.54 9.89 1.06
N GLN A 41 3.65 10.26 0.13
CA GLN A 41 2.21 10.33 0.37
C GLN A 41 1.51 8.99 0.13
N ASP A 42 2.19 8.00 -0.47
CA ASP A 42 1.67 6.65 -0.59
C ASP A 42 1.46 6.04 0.80
N LYS A 43 0.42 5.22 0.92
CA LYS A 43 -0.02 4.65 2.19
C LYS A 43 -0.07 3.14 2.10
N LEU A 44 0.55 2.46 3.06
CA LEU A 44 0.33 1.04 3.25
C LEU A 44 -0.80 0.84 4.26
N ILE A 45 -1.74 -0.04 3.94
CA ILE A 45 -2.89 -0.37 4.79
C ILE A 45 -2.87 -1.88 5.04
N ASP A 46 -2.76 -2.27 6.30
CA ASP A 46 -2.68 -3.68 6.69
C ASP A 46 -4.07 -4.31 6.90
N SER A 47 -4.15 -5.65 7.06
CA SER A 47 -5.41 -6.38 7.18
C SER A 47 -6.24 -6.05 8.42
N THR A 48 -5.64 -5.36 9.39
CA THR A 48 -6.33 -4.85 10.59
C THR A 48 -6.79 -3.40 10.44
N GLY A 49 -6.47 -2.76 9.30
CA GLY A 49 -6.81 -1.37 9.01
C GLY A 49 -5.79 -0.36 9.54
N HIS A 50 -4.62 -0.77 10.04
CA HIS A 50 -3.58 0.20 10.38
C HIS A 50 -3.02 0.83 9.10
N VAL A 51 -2.79 2.14 9.15
CA VAL A 51 -2.25 2.91 8.05
C VAL A 51 -0.81 3.29 8.34
N TYR A 52 0.07 3.21 7.33
CA TYR A 52 1.48 3.53 7.45
C TYR A 52 1.91 4.47 6.33
N HIS A 53 2.72 5.49 6.64
CA HIS A 53 3.43 6.31 5.64
C HIS A 53 4.81 5.74 5.35
N ILE A 54 5.28 6.04 4.14
CA ILE A 54 6.65 5.73 3.70
C ILE A 54 7.56 6.92 4.01
N GLN A 55 8.49 6.74 4.95
CA GLN A 55 9.54 7.70 5.25
C GLN A 55 10.80 7.35 4.48
N LYS A 56 11.26 8.30 3.64
CA LYS A 56 12.58 8.24 3.02
C LYS A 56 13.63 8.79 3.98
N HIS A 57 14.77 8.11 4.09
CA HIS A 57 15.92 8.66 4.78
C HIS A 57 16.67 9.61 3.83
N PRO A 58 17.04 10.82 4.25
CA PRO A 58 17.97 11.63 3.49
C PRO A 58 19.31 10.89 3.40
N PRO A 59 20.07 11.03 2.29
CA PRO A 59 21.41 10.48 2.22
C PRO A 59 22.25 11.01 3.40
N LEU A 60 22.82 10.09 4.17
CA LEU A 60 23.75 10.41 5.25
C LEU A 60 24.98 11.07 4.64
N ASP A 61 25.15 12.38 4.89
CA ASP A 61 26.30 13.22 4.53
C ASP A 61 26.85 13.01 3.09
N PRO A 62 26.69 13.97 2.16
CA PRO A 62 27.20 13.83 0.79
C PRO A 62 28.73 13.65 0.68
N SER A 63 29.48 13.78 1.78
CA SER A 63 30.92 13.52 1.84
C SER A 63 31.30 12.08 2.21
N ILE A 64 30.34 11.25 2.63
CA ILE A 64 30.56 9.83 2.93
C ILE A 64 30.14 9.03 1.70
N ASP A 65 31.08 8.27 1.12
CA ASP A 65 30.82 7.20 0.13
C ASP A 65 30.02 6.07 0.81
N ALA A 66 28.79 6.37 1.23
CA ALA A 66 27.88 5.41 1.80
C ALA A 66 27.23 4.64 0.64
N ASN A 67 27.93 3.59 0.17
CA ASN A 67 27.42 2.59 -0.76
C ASN A 67 26.20 1.80 -0.24
N VAL A 68 25.59 2.23 0.87
CA VAL A 68 24.43 1.61 1.50
C VAL A 68 23.45 2.73 1.86
N THR A 69 22.52 3.03 0.96
CA THR A 69 21.34 3.83 1.28
C THR A 69 20.38 3.00 2.12
N GLU A 70 19.93 3.55 3.27
CA GLU A 70 18.90 2.89 4.08
C GLU A 70 17.58 2.81 3.30
N LEU A 71 16.93 1.64 3.35
CA LEU A 71 15.63 1.46 2.71
C LEU A 71 14.57 2.35 3.39
N PRO A 72 13.61 2.90 2.62
CA PRO A 72 12.48 3.61 3.18
C PRO A 72 11.75 2.79 4.25
N GLN A 73 11.35 3.46 5.34
CA GLN A 73 10.70 2.82 6.48
C GLN A 73 9.20 3.10 6.50
N LEU A 74 8.45 2.17 7.08
CA LEU A 74 7.01 2.33 7.32
C LEU A 74 6.77 2.87 8.72
N ILE A 75 6.11 4.03 8.80
CA ILE A 75 5.71 4.67 10.06
C ILE A 75 4.20 4.55 10.20
N LYS A 76 3.78 3.88 11.27
CA LYS A 76 2.36 3.74 11.60
C LYS A 76 1.76 5.10 11.95
N LEU A 77 0.58 5.38 11.41
CA LEU A 77 -0.23 6.53 11.78
C LEU A 77 -1.18 6.20 12.93
N ASP A 78 -1.59 7.25 13.64
CA ASP A 78 -2.61 7.15 14.68
C ASP A 78 -4.01 6.90 14.10
N GLN A 79 -4.23 7.23 12.82
CA GLN A 79 -5.49 6.98 12.13
C GLN A 79 -5.53 5.55 11.56
N ASN A 80 -6.68 4.90 11.75
CA ASN A 80 -6.96 3.61 11.15
C ASN A 80 -7.95 3.76 9.98
N MET A 81 -7.76 2.93 8.97
CA MET A 81 -8.71 2.70 7.89
C MET A 81 -9.87 1.85 8.41
N ASN A 82 -11.09 2.32 8.19
CA ASN A 82 -12.29 1.53 8.40
C ASN A 82 -12.95 1.13 7.07
N VAL A 83 -13.91 0.22 7.14
CA VAL A 83 -14.60 -0.33 5.96
C VAL A 83 -15.31 0.76 5.14
N LEU A 84 -15.93 1.75 5.79
CA LEU A 84 -16.62 2.84 5.10
C LEU A 84 -15.65 3.73 4.31
N GLN A 85 -14.42 3.88 4.79
CA GLN A 85 -13.36 4.60 4.08
C GLN A 85 -12.74 3.74 2.97
N MET A 86 -12.54 2.45 3.20
CA MET A 86 -11.90 1.55 2.23
C MET A 86 -12.81 1.22 1.04
N LEU A 87 -14.13 1.08 1.27
CA LEU A 87 -15.09 0.70 0.23
C LEU A 87 -15.03 1.59 -1.03
N PRO A 88 -15.10 2.94 -0.94
CA PRO A 88 -14.98 3.78 -2.13
C PRO A 88 -13.63 3.62 -2.83
N ILE A 89 -12.53 3.44 -2.10
CA ILE A 89 -11.18 3.26 -2.65
C ILE A 89 -11.11 1.99 -3.51
N VAL A 90 -11.60 0.85 -2.98
CA VAL A 90 -11.60 -0.43 -3.72
C VAL A 90 -12.52 -0.37 -4.95
N ARG A 91 -13.66 0.32 -4.87
CA ARG A 91 -14.56 0.51 -6.02
C ARG A 91 -13.92 1.37 -7.10
N GLN A 92 -13.20 2.42 -6.70
CA GLN A 92 -12.48 3.29 -7.60
C GLN A 92 -11.35 2.53 -8.30
N PHE A 93 -10.58 1.73 -7.55
CA PHE A 93 -9.59 0.81 -8.13
C PHE A 93 -10.21 -0.18 -9.12
N GLY A 94 -11.35 -0.79 -8.78
CA GLY A 94 -12.07 -1.67 -9.71
C GLY A 94 -12.47 -0.96 -11.01
N GLN A 95 -12.88 0.32 -10.92
CA GLN A 95 -13.17 1.13 -12.11
C GLN A 95 -11.90 1.44 -12.91
N PHE A 96 -10.81 1.80 -12.23
CA PHE A 96 -9.49 2.04 -12.84
C PHE A 96 -9.00 0.82 -13.62
N GLN A 97 -9.19 -0.38 -13.07
CA GLN A 97 -8.91 -1.67 -13.72
C GLN A 97 -9.93 -2.08 -14.81
N GLY A 98 -10.94 -1.24 -15.10
CA GLY A 98 -11.92 -1.49 -16.16
C GLY A 98 -13.06 -2.44 -15.79
N HIS A 99 -13.24 -2.80 -14.52
CA HIS A 99 -14.33 -3.68 -14.08
C HIS A 99 -15.68 -2.95 -14.11
N CYS A 100 -16.56 -3.38 -15.02
CA CYS A 100 -17.84 -2.72 -15.33
C CYS A 100 -18.88 -2.70 -14.20
N CYS A 101 -18.65 -3.44 -13.11
CA CYS A 101 -19.57 -3.58 -11.98
C CYS A 101 -18.95 -3.16 -10.65
N SER A 102 -17.86 -2.39 -10.65
CA SER A 102 -17.16 -1.99 -9.42
C SER A 102 -18.08 -1.35 -8.37
N ALA A 103 -19.09 -0.58 -8.78
CA ALA A 103 -20.09 0.00 -7.87
C ALA A 103 -20.87 -1.04 -7.02
N LYS A 104 -20.93 -2.31 -7.45
CA LYS A 104 -21.60 -3.40 -6.72
C LYS A 104 -20.69 -4.13 -5.73
N ILE A 105 -19.39 -3.84 -5.72
CA ILE A 105 -18.45 -4.41 -4.74
C ILE A 105 -18.94 -4.06 -3.34
N ILE A 106 -18.97 -5.06 -2.47
CA ILE A 106 -19.32 -4.94 -1.06
C ILE A 106 -18.40 -5.83 -0.23
N PHE A 107 -18.04 -5.37 0.96
CA PHE A 107 -17.34 -6.14 1.97
C PHE A 107 -17.64 -5.55 3.35
N THR A 108 -17.47 -6.35 4.40
CA THR A 108 -17.79 -5.95 5.78
C THR A 108 -16.57 -5.91 6.69
N THR A 109 -15.39 -6.30 6.19
CA THR A 109 -14.12 -6.23 6.92
C THR A 109 -13.00 -5.67 6.02
N ILE A 110 -11.94 -5.13 6.64
CA ILE A 110 -10.74 -4.68 5.91
C ILE A 110 -10.10 -5.84 5.16
N GLU A 111 -9.97 -7.00 5.81
CA GLU A 111 -9.43 -8.22 5.22
C GLU A 111 -10.17 -8.64 3.94
N GLN A 112 -11.50 -8.59 3.94
CA GLN A 112 -12.31 -8.84 2.73
C GLN A 112 -12.08 -7.78 1.65
N GLY A 113 -11.91 -6.51 2.04
CA GLY A 113 -11.55 -5.44 1.12
C GLY A 113 -10.19 -5.69 0.45
N ILE A 114 -9.18 -6.12 1.22
CA ILE A 114 -7.86 -6.48 0.69
C ILE A 114 -7.94 -7.70 -0.24
N ALA A 115 -8.68 -8.74 0.15
CA ALA A 115 -8.91 -9.91 -0.70
C ALA A 115 -9.58 -9.52 -2.03
N THR A 116 -10.54 -8.59 -1.99
CA THR A 116 -11.17 -8.05 -3.20
C THR A 116 -10.16 -7.36 -4.12
N VAL A 117 -9.21 -6.58 -3.58
CA VAL A 117 -8.13 -5.96 -4.37
C VAL A 117 -7.28 -7.03 -5.07
N ALA A 118 -6.90 -8.10 -4.35
CA ALA A 118 -6.15 -9.21 -4.92
C ALA A 118 -6.89 -9.90 -6.08
N GLU A 119 -8.21 -10.07 -5.98
CA GLU A 119 -9.04 -10.63 -7.06
C GLU A 119 -9.11 -9.70 -8.28
N LEU A 120 -9.22 -8.38 -8.05
CA LEU A 120 -9.30 -7.38 -9.11
C LEU A 120 -8.00 -7.27 -9.92
N GLU A 121 -6.83 -7.47 -9.28
CA GLU A 121 -5.52 -7.49 -9.94
C GLU A 121 -5.30 -8.75 -10.81
N GLN A 122 -5.78 -9.92 -10.38
CA GLN A 122 -5.48 -11.20 -11.05
C GLN A 122 -6.23 -11.41 -12.37
N LEU A 123 -7.21 -10.56 -12.68
CA LEU A 123 -8.08 -10.75 -13.85
C LEU A 123 -7.50 -10.20 -15.17
N TYR A 124 -6.21 -9.85 -15.20
CA TYR A 124 -5.50 -9.44 -16.42
C TYR A 124 -4.11 -10.07 -16.54
#